data_AF-A0A2N6D3L3-F1
#
_entry.id   AF-A0A2N6D3L3-F1
#
_cell.length_a   1.000
_cell.length_b   1.000
_cell.length_c   1.000
_cell.angle_alpha   90.00
_cell.angle_beta   90.00
_cell.angle_gamma   90.00
#
_symmetry.space_group_name_H-M   'P 1'
#
loop_
_entity.id
_entity.type
_entity.pdbx_description
1 polymer ?
#
loop_
_entity_poly.entity_id
_entity_poly.type
_entity_poly.pdbx_seq_one_letter_code
_entity_poly.pdbx_strand_id
1 'polypeptide(L)' 'MDNMDSSVAIRTGVLKNNTFSFYAGSGIVADSVPENEYEESVSKADKFLRLFR' A
#
# COMPACT_ATOMS: atom_id res chain seq x y z
N MET A 1 29.56 16.55 3.74
CA MET A 1 28.20 16.77 3.22
C MET A 1 27.91 15.58 2.34
N ASP A 2 27.23 14.56 2.86
CA ASP A 2 26.56 13.52 2.05
C ASP A 2 26.04 12.45 3.00
N ASN A 3 24.75 12.55 3.34
CA ASN A 3 23.99 11.40 3.81
C ASN A 3 22.53 11.64 3.41
N MET A 4 22.22 11.33 2.15
CA MET A 4 20.86 11.32 1.66
C MET A 4 20.25 9.96 1.99
N ASP A 5 19.29 9.95 2.92
CA ASP A 5 18.47 8.77 3.21
C ASP A 5 17.12 8.93 2.50
N SER A 6 16.72 7.91 1.74
CA SER A 6 15.49 7.89 0.97
C SER A 6 14.79 6.56 1.17
N SER A 7 13.50 6.63 1.45
CA SER A 7 12.63 5.47 1.57
C SER A 7 11.51 5.54 0.54
N VAL A 8 11.08 4.37 0.07
CA VAL A 8 9.92 4.26 -0.81
C VAL A 8 8.66 4.49 0.03
N ALA A 9 7.82 5.44 -0.39
CA ALA A 9 6.58 5.81 0.31
C ALA A 9 5.44 4.78 0.11
N ILE A 10 5.72 3.50 0.36
CA ILE A 10 4.73 2.41 0.37
C ILE A 10 4.24 2.14 1.79
N ARG A 11 3.02 1.61 1.92
CA ARG A 11 2.35 1.43 3.23
C ARG A 11 2.26 2.75 4.00
N THR A 12 2.03 3.85 3.29
CA THR A 12 1.85 5.19 3.83
C THR A 12 0.39 5.62 3.68
N GLY A 13 -0.19 6.17 4.75
CA GLY A 13 -1.50 6.83 4.74
C GLY A 13 -1.34 8.35 4.67
N VAL A 14 -2.24 9.02 3.97
CA VAL A 14 -2.28 10.48 3.81
C VAL A 14 -3.58 11.00 4.41
N LEU A 15 -3.48 11.81 5.45
CA LEU A 15 -4.62 12.54 6.03
C LEU A 15 -4.62 13.97 5.48
N LYS A 16 -5.63 14.34 4.70
CA LYS A 16 -5.78 15.68 4.15
C LYS A 16 -7.26 16.06 4.08
N ASN A 17 -7.59 17.29 4.49
CA ASN A 17 -8.96 17.81 4.47
C ASN A 17 -9.96 16.85 5.14
N ASN A 18 -9.58 16.28 6.29
CA ASN A 18 -10.37 15.30 7.04
C ASN A 18 -10.67 13.99 6.29
N THR A 19 -9.97 13.71 5.21
CA THR A 19 -10.02 12.45 4.46
C THR A 19 -8.73 11.68 4.65
N PHE A 20 -8.83 10.43 5.12
CA PHE A 20 -7.70 9.50 5.18
C PHE A 20 -7.69 8.61 3.94
N SER A 21 -6.64 8.72 3.14
CA SER A 21 -6.41 7.90 1.95
C SER A 21 -5.17 7.04 2.13
N PHE A 22 -5.21 5.81 1.63
CA PHE A 22 -4.06 4.92 1.60
C PHE A 22 -4.04 4.17 0.27
N TYR A 23 -2.89 3.60 -0.08
CA TYR A 23 -2.70 2.88 -1.34
C TYR A 23 -2.11 1.51 -1.07
N ALA A 24 -2.66 0.52 -1.77
CA ALA A 24 -2.17 -0.85 -1.80
C ALA A 24 -2.29 -1.39 -3.23
N GLY A 25 -1.44 -2.34 -3.58
CA GLY A 25 -1.43 -2.96 -4.89
C GLY A 25 -0.53 -4.18 -4.92
N SER A 26 -0.51 -4.86 -6.05
CA SER A 26 0.34 -6.03 -6.29
C SER A 26 1.14 -5.90 -7.58
N GLY A 27 2.22 -6.68 -7.67
CA GLY A 27 3.13 -6.65 -8.80
C GLY A 27 2.72 -7.69 -9.84
N ILE A 28 2.24 -7.25 -10.99
CA ILE A 28 1.79 -8.16 -12.06
C ILE A 28 2.98 -8.64 -12.90
N VAL A 29 3.11 -9.96 -13.02
CA VAL A 29 4.02 -10.68 -13.93
C VAL A 29 3.25 -11.54 -14.95
N ALA A 30 3.94 -12.13 -15.92
CA ALA A 30 3.32 -12.88 -17.01
C ALA A 30 2.42 -14.05 -16.54
N ASP A 31 2.79 -14.71 -15.45
CA ASP A 31 2.08 -15.88 -14.92
C ASP A 31 1.09 -15.52 -13.79
N SER A 32 0.77 -14.24 -13.62
CA SER A 32 -0.11 -13.79 -12.53
C SER A 32 -1.53 -14.29 -12.71
N VAL A 33 -2.16 -14.66 -11.59
CA VAL A 33 -3.58 -14.98 -11.52
C VAL A 33 -4.31 -13.77 -10.93
N PRO A 34 -5.28 -13.14 -11.65
CA PRO A 34 -5.93 -11.92 -11.19
C PRO A 34 -6.48 -11.98 -9.76
N GLU A 35 -7.05 -13.12 -9.39
CA GLU A 35 -7.62 -13.37 -8.05
C GLU A 35 -6.53 -13.30 -6.97
N ASN A 36 -5.37 -13.93 -7.20
CA ASN A 36 -4.26 -13.94 -6.24
C ASN A 36 -3.69 -12.52 -6.04
N GLU A 37 -3.54 -11.75 -7.12
CA GLU A 37 -3.00 -10.38 -7.07
C GLU A 37 -3.96 -9.41 -6.37
N TYR A 38 -5.26 -9.65 -6.53
CA TYR A 38 -6.29 -8.94 -5.78
C TYR A 38 -6.21 -9.26 -4.29
N GLU A 39 -6.12 -10.54 -3.91
CA GLU A 39 -5.97 -10.96 -2.51
C GLU A 39 -4.70 -10.38 -1.87
N GLU A 40 -3.58 -10.35 -2.59
CA GLU A 40 -2.34 -9.71 -2.13
C GLU A 40 -2.52 -8.20 -1.90
N SER A 41 -3.21 -7.51 -2.82
CA SER A 41 -3.52 -6.08 -2.70
C SER A 41 -4.40 -5.81 -1.47
N VAL A 42 -5.41 -6.64 -1.23
CA VAL A 42 -6.30 -6.54 -0.05
C VAL A 42 -5.52 -6.82 1.24
N SER A 43 -4.65 -7.84 1.26
CA SER A 43 -3.81 -8.18 2.42
C SER A 43 -2.88 -7.01 2.82
N LYS A 44 -2.32 -6.30 1.84
CA LYS A 44 -1.52 -5.08 2.08
C LYS A 44 -2.38 -3.93 2.62
N ALA A 45 -3.60 -3.77 2.11
CA ALA A 45 -4.57 -2.77 2.57
C ALA A 45 -5.11 -3.04 3.98
N ASP A 46 -5.25 -4.31 4.37
CA ASP A 46 -5.84 -4.75 5.64
C ASP A 46 -5.14 -4.11 6.86
N LYS A 47 -3.84 -3.82 6.75
CA LYS A 47 -3.08 -3.08 7.78
C LYS A 47 -3.69 -1.72 8.11
N PHE A 48 -4.19 -1.00 7.11
CA PHE A 48 -4.89 0.27 7.30
C PHE A 48 -6.33 0.06 7.73
N LEU A 49 -7.03 -0.92 7.15
CA LEU A 49 -8.43 -1.20 7.49
C LEU A 49 -8.61 -1.54 8.98
N ARG A 50 -7.63 -2.24 9.57
CA ARG A 50 -7.62 -2.55 11.01
C ARG A 50 -7.50 -1.34 11.92
N LEU A 51 -7.00 -0.19 11.45
CA LEU A 51 -6.90 1.02 12.27
C LEU A 51 -8.28 1.64 12.58
N PHE A 52 -9.30 1.27 11.81
CA PHE A 52 -10.65 1.83 11.90
C PHE A 52 -11.69 0.80 12.37
N ARG A 53 -11.24 -0.38 12.84
CA ARG A 53 -12.07 -1.36 13.54
C ARG A 53 -11.97 -1.16 15.04
#